data_AF-A0A2V9BT03-F1
#
_entry.id   AF-A0A2V9BT03-F1
#
_cell.length_a   1.000
_cell.length_b   1.000
_cell.length_c   1.000
_cell.angle_alpha   90.00
_cell.angle_beta   90.00
_cell.angle_gamma   90.00
#
_symmetry.space_group_name_H-M   'P 1'
#
loop_
_entity.id
_entity.type
_entity.pdbx_description
1 polymer ?
#
loop_
_entity_poly.entity_id
_entity_poly.type
_entity_poly.pdbx_seq_one_letter_code
_entity_poly.pdbx_strand_id
1 'polypeptide(L)'
;LVSLRVMAPKKELLPGEKGKLIVRVRGTHQRLVIEVRNLSPRVVGLAKGNVQRVASSGGEANFAEIDMHGLRAGDFSVSVRLVPVAVGLPDVEAARQRLLAARRLATGNWQERLDRLLRRLERDPQDALQLRNELEKMLAEKPEGEFGRMIEAAWRELLKH
;
A
#
# COMPACT_ATOMS: atom_id res chain seq x y z
N LEU A 1 4.11 3.62 -23.25
CA LEU A 1 4.55 4.39 -22.05
C LEU A 1 3.30 4.83 -21.29
N VAL A 2 3.23 4.58 -19.98
CA VAL A 2 2.11 5.07 -19.14
C VAL A 2 2.49 6.42 -18.54
N SER A 3 1.57 7.39 -18.54
CA SER A 3 1.78 8.70 -17.93
C SER A 3 0.60 9.10 -17.04
N LEU A 4 0.88 9.83 -15.96
CA LEU A 4 -0.12 10.40 -15.07
C LEU A 4 -0.25 11.91 -15.28
N ARG A 5 -1.49 12.40 -15.36
CA ARG A 5 -1.80 13.83 -15.34
C ARG A 5 -2.68 14.14 -14.15
N VAL A 6 -2.19 15.02 -13.28
CA VAL A 6 -2.95 15.50 -12.12
C VAL A 6 -3.71 16.76 -12.50
N MET A 7 -4.98 16.80 -12.16
CA MET A 7 -5.88 17.92 -12.42
C MET A 7 -6.61 18.25 -11.13
N ALA A 8 -6.39 19.46 -10.61
CA ALA A 8 -7.17 20.03 -9.54
C ALA A 8 -7.97 21.22 -10.11
N PRO A 9 -9.29 21.28 -9.90
CA PRO A 9 -10.12 22.37 -10.40
C PRO A 9 -9.79 23.71 -9.74
N LYS A 10 -9.18 23.68 -8.54
CA LYS A 10 -8.70 24.85 -7.80
C LYS A 10 -7.31 24.57 -7.22
N LYS A 11 -6.49 25.61 -7.12
CA LYS A 11 -5.17 25.57 -6.44
C LYS A 11 -5.28 25.74 -4.93
N GLU A 12 -6.41 26.27 -4.48
CA GLU A 12 -6.72 26.53 -3.08
C GLU A 12 -8.14 26.06 -2.77
N LEU A 13 -8.38 25.66 -1.53
CA LEU A 13 -9.71 25.36 -0.99
C LEU A 13 -9.92 26.18 0.28
N LEU A 14 -11.07 26.83 0.39
CA LEU A 14 -11.44 27.53 1.62
C LEU A 14 -11.74 26.51 2.74
N PRO A 15 -11.63 26.90 4.02
CA PRO A 15 -12.00 26.03 5.13
C PRO A 15 -13.43 25.49 4.97
N GLY A 16 -13.59 24.17 5.05
CA GLY A 16 -14.87 23.47 4.87
C GLY A 16 -15.30 23.27 3.41
N GLU A 17 -14.63 23.89 2.43
CA GLU A 17 -14.93 23.72 1.02
C GLU A 17 -14.53 22.32 0.54
N LYS A 18 -15.42 21.66 -0.19
CA LYS A 18 -15.15 20.36 -0.80
C LYS A 18 -14.55 20.54 -2.19
N GLY A 19 -13.60 19.68 -2.52
CA GLY A 19 -12.98 19.62 -3.84
C GLY A 19 -12.74 18.19 -4.30
N LYS A 20 -12.36 18.05 -5.56
CA LYS A 20 -11.94 16.77 -6.16
C LYS A 20 -10.59 16.93 -6.84
N LEU A 21 -9.70 16.00 -6.59
CA LEU A 21 -8.50 15.80 -7.39
C LEU A 21 -8.76 14.71 -8.41
N ILE A 22 -8.50 14.99 -9.69
CA ILE A 22 -8.63 14.03 -10.77
C ILE A 22 -7.23 13.63 -11.23
N VAL A 23 -6.95 12.33 -11.20
CA VAL A 23 -5.71 11.76 -11.76
C VAL A 23 -6.06 11.01 -13.02
N ARG A 24 -5.63 11.51 -14.19
CA ARG A 24 -5.85 10.85 -15.48
C ARG A 24 -4.65 9.96 -15.83
N VAL A 25 -4.95 8.73 -16.22
CA VAL A 25 -3.99 7.75 -16.71
C VAL A 25 -4.03 7.77 -18.24
N ARG A 26 -2.87 7.84 -18.89
CA ARG A 26 -2.76 7.72 -20.36
C ARG A 26 -1.79 6.62 -20.74
N GLY A 27 -2.00 6.06 -21.93
CA GLY A 27 -1.15 5.01 -22.49
C GLY A 27 -1.55 3.59 -22.10
N THR A 28 -2.69 3.40 -21.42
CA THR A 28 -3.29 2.07 -21.17
C THR A 28 -4.79 2.17 -20.91
N HIS A 29 -5.54 1.14 -21.31
CA HIS A 29 -6.95 0.94 -20.98
C HIS A 29 -7.15 0.07 -19.73
N GLN A 30 -6.07 -0.50 -19.18
CA GLN A 30 -6.14 -1.28 -17.94
C GLN A 30 -6.37 -0.37 -16.74
N ARG A 31 -7.09 -0.89 -15.74
CA ARG A 31 -7.17 -0.25 -14.41
C ARG A 31 -5.81 -0.31 -13.74
N LEU A 32 -5.35 0.80 -13.19
CA LEU A 32 -4.11 0.89 -12.43
C LEU A 32 -4.40 1.35 -11.00
N VAL A 33 -3.55 0.95 -10.07
CA VAL A 33 -3.60 1.49 -8.70
C VAL A 33 -2.72 2.74 -8.64
N ILE A 34 -3.29 3.81 -8.11
CA ILE A 34 -2.64 5.10 -7.92
C ILE A 34 -2.55 5.36 -6.43
N GLU A 35 -1.36 5.72 -5.95
CA GLU A 35 -1.18 6.23 -4.60
C GLU A 35 -1.12 7.76 -4.63
N VAL A 36 -1.96 8.38 -3.82
CA VAL A 36 -2.00 9.83 -3.60
C VAL A 36 -1.58 10.11 -2.17
N ARG A 37 -0.57 10.97 -2.00
CA ARG A 37 -0.09 11.43 -0.71
C ARG A 37 -0.30 12.94 -0.58
N ASN A 38 -0.95 13.34 0.50
CA ASN A 38 -1.08 14.73 0.88
C ASN A 38 0.24 15.26 1.45
N LEU A 39 0.80 16.30 0.84
CA LEU A 39 2.01 16.97 1.33
C LEU A 39 1.68 18.21 2.17
N SER A 40 0.40 18.59 2.24
CA SER A 40 -0.10 19.77 2.97
C SER A 40 -1.25 19.41 3.92
N PRO A 41 -1.06 18.46 4.87
CA PRO A 41 -2.14 17.93 5.72
C PRO A 41 -2.75 18.93 6.72
N ARG A 42 -2.16 20.12 6.86
CA ARG A 42 -2.73 21.22 7.66
C ARG A 42 -3.61 22.18 6.86
N VAL A 43 -3.57 22.09 5.52
CA VAL A 43 -4.27 22.98 4.58
C VAL A 43 -5.47 22.28 3.97
N VAL A 44 -5.30 21.02 3.53
CA VAL A 44 -6.37 20.20 2.97
C VAL A 44 -6.39 18.83 3.63
N GLY A 45 -7.57 18.25 3.79
CA GLY A 45 -7.77 16.86 4.16
C GLY A 45 -8.21 16.06 2.95
N LEU A 46 -7.71 14.83 2.81
CA LEU A 46 -8.21 13.88 1.83
C LEU A 46 -9.16 12.88 2.52
N ALA A 47 -10.20 12.40 1.83
CA ALA A 47 -11.32 11.65 2.46
C ALA A 47 -10.93 10.38 3.26
N LYS A 48 -9.92 9.62 2.83
CA LYS A 48 -9.40 8.40 3.48
C LYS A 48 -8.04 8.62 4.16
N GLY A 49 -7.72 9.85 4.58
CA GLY A 49 -6.47 10.18 5.26
C GLY A 49 -5.34 10.64 4.33
N ASN A 50 -4.15 10.87 4.90
CA ASN A 50 -3.03 11.54 4.22
C ASN A 50 -2.36 10.72 3.12
N VAL A 51 -2.59 9.41 3.07
CA VAL A 51 -2.16 8.52 1.98
C VAL A 51 -3.35 7.68 1.56
N GLN A 52 -3.64 7.63 0.28
CA GLN A 52 -4.75 6.87 -0.27
C GLN A 52 -4.34 6.12 -1.51
N ARG A 53 -4.84 4.89 -1.64
CA ARG A 53 -4.72 4.09 -2.86
C ARG A 53 -6.08 3.96 -3.50
N VAL A 54 -6.16 4.32 -4.77
CA VAL A 54 -7.40 4.28 -5.56
C VAL A 54 -7.13 3.58 -6.88
N ALA A 55 -8.07 2.73 -7.30
CA ALA A 55 -8.04 2.15 -8.63
C ALA A 55 -8.56 3.18 -9.63
N SER A 56 -7.91 3.31 -10.78
CA SER A 56 -8.45 4.07 -11.90
C SER A 56 -9.61 3.32 -12.57
N SER A 57 -10.45 4.05 -13.31
CA SER A 57 -11.62 3.53 -13.99
C SER A 57 -11.28 2.46 -15.03
N GLY A 58 -10.10 2.54 -15.66
CA GLY A 58 -9.78 1.82 -16.88
C GLY A 58 -10.54 2.39 -18.09
N GLY A 59 -10.47 1.67 -19.21
CA GLY A 59 -11.11 2.05 -20.48
C GLY A 59 -10.47 3.29 -21.13
N GLU A 60 -11.15 3.86 -22.12
CA GLU A 60 -10.67 5.01 -22.91
C GLU A 60 -10.43 6.28 -22.06
N ALA A 61 -11.28 6.52 -21.05
CA ALA A 61 -11.18 7.71 -20.21
C ALA A 61 -10.10 7.61 -19.12
N ASN A 62 -9.86 6.40 -18.61
CA ASN A 62 -8.96 6.00 -17.52
C ASN A 62 -8.56 7.11 -16.51
N PHE A 63 -9.29 7.21 -15.40
CA PHE A 63 -9.01 8.21 -14.36
C PHE A 63 -9.37 7.72 -12.95
N ALA A 64 -8.86 8.40 -11.93
CA ALA A 64 -9.28 8.25 -10.54
C ALA A 64 -9.66 9.60 -9.94
N GLU A 65 -10.67 9.60 -9.07
CA GLU A 65 -11.10 10.76 -8.30
C GLU A 65 -10.76 10.59 -6.83
N ILE A 66 -10.27 11.68 -6.22
CA ILE A 66 -9.93 11.73 -4.80
C ILE A 66 -10.65 12.93 -4.20
N ASP A 67 -11.55 12.65 -3.27
CA ASP A 67 -12.28 13.69 -2.56
C ASP A 67 -11.37 14.37 -1.52
N MET A 68 -11.45 15.69 -1.48
CA MET A 68 -10.69 16.55 -0.59
C MET A 68 -11.57 17.62 0.03
N HIS A 69 -11.13 18.17 1.16
CA HIS A 69 -11.78 19.29 1.83
C HIS A 69 -10.73 20.27 2.36
N GLY A 70 -11.03 21.57 2.32
CA GLY A 70 -10.19 22.59 2.91
C GLY A 70 -10.26 22.55 4.44
N LEU A 71 -9.10 22.63 5.08
CA LEU A 71 -8.95 22.76 6.54
C LEU A 71 -8.56 24.19 6.90
N ARG A 72 -7.71 24.82 6.08
CA ARG A 72 -7.26 26.21 6.20
C ARG A 72 -7.07 26.80 4.81
N ALA A 73 -7.17 28.12 4.71
CA ALA A 73 -6.82 28.81 3.47
C ALA A 73 -5.32 28.65 3.16
N GLY A 74 -5.00 28.51 1.87
CA GLY A 74 -3.64 28.41 1.36
C GLY A 74 -3.48 27.38 0.24
N ASP A 75 -2.32 27.43 -0.41
CA ASP A 75 -1.92 26.45 -1.41
C ASP A 75 -1.73 25.06 -0.80
N PHE A 76 -2.02 24.03 -1.61
CA PHE A 76 -1.77 22.65 -1.25
C PHE A 76 -0.95 21.92 -2.30
N SER A 77 -0.28 20.86 -1.87
CA SER A 77 0.48 19.98 -2.75
C SER A 77 0.15 18.52 -2.47
N VAL A 78 0.13 17.73 -3.54
CA VAL A 78 -0.07 16.29 -3.50
C VAL A 78 1.00 15.61 -4.33
N SER A 79 1.48 14.47 -3.84
CA SER A 79 2.30 13.56 -4.63
C SER A 79 1.42 12.45 -5.17
N VAL A 80 1.55 12.17 -6.47
CA VAL A 80 0.79 11.11 -7.13
C VAL A 80 1.77 10.19 -7.83
N ARG A 81 1.65 8.89 -7.59
CA ARG A 81 2.48 7.87 -8.26
C ARG A 81 1.65 6.69 -8.70
N LEU A 82 2.09 6.06 -9.79
CA LEU A 82 1.64 4.71 -10.11
C LEU A 82 2.17 3.78 -9.02
N VAL A 83 1.31 2.89 -8.56
CA VAL A 83 1.74 1.66 -7.94
C VAL A 83 1.85 0.68 -9.09
N PRO A 84 3.06 0.17 -9.42
CA PRO A 84 3.21 -0.82 -10.46
C PRO A 84 2.21 -1.96 -10.23
N VAL A 85 1.61 -2.45 -11.30
CA VAL A 85 0.88 -3.72 -11.25
C VAL A 85 1.92 -4.83 -11.45
N ALA A 86 3.01 -4.87 -10.66
CA ALA A 86 3.81 -6.09 -10.59
C ALA A 86 3.11 -6.98 -9.57
N VAL A 87 2.06 -7.68 -10.03
CA VAL A 87 1.39 -8.79 -9.32
C VAL A 87 1.15 -8.48 -7.83
N GLY A 88 0.06 -7.80 -7.50
CA GLY A 88 -0.48 -7.74 -6.14
C GLY A 88 0.05 -6.58 -5.29
N LEU A 89 -0.85 -5.96 -4.54
CA LEU A 89 -0.47 -5.34 -3.27
C LEU A 89 0.30 -6.39 -2.43
N PRO A 90 1.11 -5.99 -1.42
CA PRO A 90 1.54 -6.93 -0.40
C PRO A 90 0.32 -7.70 0.08
N ASP A 91 0.25 -8.98 -0.27
CA ASP A 91 -0.92 -9.79 0.04
C ASP A 91 -0.70 -10.29 1.45
N VAL A 92 -1.07 -9.43 2.40
CA VAL A 92 -0.90 -9.66 3.82
C VAL A 92 -1.63 -10.93 4.24
N GLU A 93 -2.77 -11.24 3.62
CA GLU A 93 -3.49 -12.48 3.89
C GLU A 93 -2.76 -13.69 3.31
N ALA A 94 -2.25 -13.61 2.07
CA ALA A 94 -1.48 -14.70 1.49
C ALA A 94 -0.11 -14.90 2.19
N ALA A 95 0.48 -13.85 2.75
CA ALA A 95 1.61 -13.92 3.66
C ALA A 95 1.21 -14.58 4.98
N ARG A 96 0.06 -14.21 5.57
CA ARG A 96 -0.49 -14.84 6.79
C ARG A 96 -0.68 -16.34 6.61
N GLN A 97 -1.30 -16.77 5.51
CA GLN A 97 -1.53 -18.19 5.21
C GLN A 97 -0.21 -18.97 5.14
N ARG A 98 0.82 -18.38 4.50
CA ARG A 98 2.16 -18.99 4.44
C ARG A 98 2.85 -19.05 5.80
N LEU A 99 2.71 -18.01 6.62
CA LEU A 99 3.25 -18.01 7.99
C LEU A 99 2.55 -19.02 8.89
N LEU A 100 1.23 -19.22 8.74
CA LEU A 100 0.49 -20.26 9.46
C LEU A 100 0.94 -21.67 9.06
N ALA A 101 1.28 -21.89 7.80
CA ALA A 101 1.84 -23.15 7.36
C ALA A 101 3.30 -23.34 7.84
N ALA A 102 4.13 -22.29 7.80
CA ALA A 102 5.48 -22.30 8.39
C ALA A 102 5.45 -22.61 9.90
N ARG A 103 4.43 -22.09 10.60
CA ARG A 103 4.22 -22.29 12.04
C ARG A 103 4.01 -23.77 12.40
N ARG A 104 3.43 -24.57 11.52
CA ARG A 104 3.27 -26.03 11.73
C ARG A 104 4.59 -26.79 11.66
N LEU A 105 5.60 -26.22 11.00
CA LEU A 105 6.91 -26.81 10.79
C LEU A 105 7.98 -26.26 11.75
N ALA A 106 7.71 -25.11 12.37
CA ALA A 106 8.62 -24.44 13.26
C ALA A 106 8.78 -25.21 14.58
N THR A 107 10.00 -25.22 15.13
CA THR A 107 10.31 -25.76 16.46
C THR A 107 11.17 -24.76 17.24
N GLY A 108 11.06 -24.77 18.58
CA GLY A 108 11.85 -23.93 19.47
C GLY A 108 11.66 -22.41 19.23
N ASN A 109 12.76 -21.66 19.14
CA ASN A 109 12.75 -20.20 18.99
C ASN A 109 11.99 -19.71 17.73
N TRP A 110 11.96 -20.53 16.68
CA TRP A 110 11.24 -20.21 15.44
C TRP A 110 9.72 -20.15 15.63
N GLN A 111 9.20 -21.02 16.50
CA GLN A 111 7.79 -21.01 16.88
C GLN A 111 7.43 -19.65 17.51
N GLU A 112 8.14 -19.26 18.57
CA GLU A 112 7.82 -18.06 19.34
C GLU A 112 7.91 -16.77 18.51
N ARG A 113 8.87 -16.71 17.58
CA ARG A 113 8.97 -15.60 16.62
C ARG A 113 7.76 -15.54 15.69
N LEU A 114 7.33 -16.66 15.12
CA LEU A 114 6.14 -16.69 14.26
C LEU A 114 4.86 -16.30 15.02
N ASP A 115 4.68 -16.73 16.27
CA ASP A 115 3.52 -16.34 17.08
C ASP A 115 3.48 -14.84 17.35
N ARG A 116 4.63 -14.20 17.54
CA ARG A 116 4.72 -12.74 17.71
C ARG A 116 4.36 -12.03 16.41
N LEU A 117 4.83 -12.52 15.26
CA LEU A 117 4.53 -11.94 13.96
C LEU A 117 3.04 -12.07 13.60
N LEU A 118 2.44 -13.24 13.83
CA LEU A 118 1.02 -13.48 13.55
C LEU A 118 0.11 -12.60 14.43
N ARG A 119 0.38 -12.50 15.74
CA ARG A 119 -0.36 -11.61 16.64
C ARG A 119 -0.26 -10.14 16.25
N ARG A 120 0.91 -9.71 15.77
CA ARG A 120 1.10 -8.34 15.29
C ARG A 120 0.27 -8.09 14.03
N LEU A 121 0.24 -9.04 13.11
CA LEU A 121 -0.54 -8.95 11.88
C LEU A 121 -2.05 -8.82 12.16
N GLU A 122 -2.54 -9.53 13.18
CA GLU A 122 -3.93 -9.43 13.63
C GLU A 122 -4.26 -8.05 14.22
N ARG A 123 -3.27 -7.41 14.88
CA ARG A 123 -3.43 -6.08 15.48
C ARG A 123 -3.33 -4.95 14.47
N ASP A 124 -2.43 -5.06 13.50
CA ASP A 124 -2.20 -4.07 12.46
C ASP A 124 -1.90 -4.74 11.10
N PRO A 125 -2.95 -5.04 10.32
CA PRO A 125 -2.81 -5.67 9.02
C PRO A 125 -2.12 -4.80 7.96
N GLN A 126 -1.91 -3.50 8.21
CA GLN A 126 -1.28 -2.60 7.23
C GLN A 126 0.23 -2.46 7.44
N ASP A 127 0.79 -3.06 8.48
CA ASP A 127 2.23 -3.01 8.81
C ASP A 127 3.09 -3.98 7.99
N ALA A 128 2.86 -4.01 6.67
CA ALA A 128 3.56 -4.89 5.74
C ALA A 128 5.07 -4.59 5.68
N LEU A 129 5.47 -3.33 5.91
CA LEU A 129 6.87 -2.92 5.90
C LEU A 129 7.66 -3.56 7.04
N GLN A 130 7.11 -3.55 8.25
CA GLN A 130 7.81 -4.10 9.41
C GLN A 130 7.76 -5.62 9.44
N LEU A 131 6.67 -6.23 8.97
CA LEU A 131 6.60 -7.67 8.75
C LEU A 131 7.68 -8.14 7.79
N ARG A 132 7.86 -7.44 6.66
CA ARG A 132 8.91 -7.76 5.68
C ARG A 132 10.30 -7.71 6.31
N ASN A 133 10.61 -6.64 7.05
CA ASN A 133 11.93 -6.48 7.67
C ASN A 133 12.22 -7.60 8.70
N GLU A 134 11.21 -8.11 9.42
CA GLU A 134 11.40 -9.24 10.33
C GLU A 134 11.59 -10.57 9.59
N LEU A 135 10.84 -10.83 8.51
CA LEU A 135 11.05 -12.02 7.69
C LEU A 135 12.43 -12.02 7.02
N GLU A 136 12.94 -10.85 6.63
CA GLU A 136 14.30 -10.70 6.08
C GLU A 136 15.37 -11.09 7.11
N LYS A 137 15.22 -10.66 8.39
CA LYS A 137 16.11 -11.10 9.47
C LYS A 137 16.04 -12.61 9.70
N MET A 138 14.84 -13.18 9.66
CA MET A 138 14.66 -14.63 9.79
C MET A 138 15.34 -15.39 8.65
N LEU A 139 15.26 -14.89 7.40
CA LEU A 139 15.94 -15.50 6.25
C LEU A 139 17.48 -15.37 6.33
N ALA A 140 17.99 -14.27 6.89
CA ALA A 140 19.42 -14.07 7.09
C ALA A 140 20.04 -15.11 8.06
N GLU A 141 19.24 -15.64 8.98
CA GLU A 141 19.60 -16.73 9.89
C GLU A 141 19.56 -18.13 9.24
N LYS A 142 19.28 -18.20 7.92
CA LYS A 142 19.32 -19.41 7.07
C LYS A 142 18.46 -20.58 7.61
N PRO A 143 17.13 -20.39 7.71
CA PRO A 143 16.21 -21.43 8.11
C PRO A 143 16.26 -22.61 7.12
N GLU A 144 16.36 -23.82 7.64
CA GLU A 144 16.53 -25.02 6.81
C GLU A 144 15.19 -25.60 6.32
N GLY A 145 15.28 -26.39 5.25
CA GLY A 145 14.20 -27.25 4.79
C GLY A 145 12.93 -26.51 4.34
N GLU A 146 11.79 -27.16 4.57
CA GLU A 146 10.48 -26.65 4.16
C GLU A 146 10.06 -25.39 4.93
N PHE A 147 10.50 -25.27 6.18
CA PHE A 147 10.29 -24.07 6.99
C PHE A 147 10.90 -22.82 6.31
N GLY A 148 12.17 -22.90 5.89
CA GLY A 148 12.82 -21.78 5.19
C GLY A 148 12.12 -21.37 3.89
N ARG A 149 11.67 -22.37 3.10
CA ARG A 149 10.89 -22.11 1.88
C ARG A 149 9.59 -21.37 2.15
N MET A 150 8.91 -21.68 3.25
CA MET A 150 7.65 -21.02 3.62
C MET A 150 7.86 -19.58 4.13
N ILE A 151 8.95 -19.32 4.85
CA ILE A 151 9.34 -17.96 5.25
C ILE A 151 9.71 -17.13 4.00
N GLU A 152 10.45 -17.70 3.06
CA GLU A 152 10.81 -17.04 1.80
C GLU A 152 9.57 -16.74 0.96
N ALA A 153 8.65 -17.68 0.85
CA ALA A 153 7.40 -17.49 0.16
C ALA A 153 6.56 -16.36 0.80
N ALA A 154 6.47 -16.32 2.13
CA ALA A 154 5.75 -15.26 2.85
C ALA A 154 6.40 -13.89 2.62
N TRP A 155 7.74 -13.81 2.61
CA TRP A 155 8.48 -12.59 2.31
C TRP A 155 8.24 -12.11 0.87
N ARG A 156 8.24 -13.04 -0.10
CA ARG A 156 7.95 -12.75 -1.51
C ARG A 156 6.54 -12.19 -1.73
N GLU A 157 5.54 -12.66 -0.98
CA GLU A 157 4.19 -12.09 -1.03
C GLU A 157 4.12 -10.62 -0.59
N LEU A 158 5.06 -10.20 0.25
CA LEU A 158 5.17 -8.82 0.73
C LEU A 158 6.09 -7.95 -0.14
N LEU A 159 6.86 -8.55 -1.06
CA LEU A 159 7.71 -7.87 -2.04
C LEU A 159 7.00 -7.56 -3.36
N LYS A 160 5.82 -8.13 -3.57
CA LYS A 160 4.94 -7.82 -4.69
C LYS A 160 4.68 -6.30 -4.70
N HIS A 161 5.15 -5.63 -5.78
CA HIS A 161 5.33 -4.18 -5.86
C HIS A 161 4.50 -3.54 -6.96
#